data_AF-A0A2Z6LXP1-F1
#
_entry.id   AF-A0A2Z6LXP1-F1
#
_cell.length_a   1.000
_cell.length_b   1.000
_cell.length_c   1.000
_cell.angle_alpha   90.00
_cell.angle_beta   90.00
_cell.angle_gamma   90.00
#
_symmetry.space_group_name_H-M   'P 1'
#
loop_
_entity.id
_entity.type
_entity.pdbx_description
1 polymer ?
#
loop_
_entity_poly.entity_id
_entity_poly.type
_entity_poly.pdbx_seq_one_letter_code
_entity_poly.pdbx_strand_id
1 'polypeptide(L)'
;MMQDEVARLIHNLSSTGSKAANLGQMLNVCTTNALARVMIGRRVFNEGNGGCECDPRADEFKSMVVELMVLAGVFNIGDFVPSLEWLDIQGVQGKMKKLHKRFDAFLTSIIEDHMISKSEKHNDLLSTLLSLKEKVDEDGDKLNDTEIKALLLVCLSTVQLNLTIIID
;
A
#
# COMPACT_ATOMS: atom_id res chain seq x y z
N MET A 1 0.02 9.79 13.79
CA MET A 1 -0.14 9.02 12.54
C MET A 1 -1.53 8.41 12.42
N MET A 2 -1.86 7.32 13.12
CA MET A 2 -3.18 6.68 12.96
C MET A 2 -4.35 7.55 13.44
N GLN A 3 -4.19 8.25 14.58
CA GLN A 3 -5.18 9.20 15.09
C GLN A 3 -5.47 10.34 14.08
N ASP A 4 -4.47 10.77 13.31
CA ASP A 4 -4.64 11.82 12.30
C ASP A 4 -5.50 11.35 11.12
N GLU A 5 -5.34 10.09 10.70
CA GLU A 5 -6.15 9.52 9.62
C GLU A 5 -7.60 9.27 10.07
N VAL A 6 -7.77 8.78 11.30
CA VAL A 6 -9.11 8.61 11.89
C VAL A 6 -9.82 9.96 12.03
N ALA A 7 -9.12 11.01 12.46
CA ALA A 7 -9.69 12.35 12.55
C ALA A 7 -10.14 12.89 11.19
N ARG A 8 -9.36 12.63 10.12
CA ARG A 8 -9.74 13.00 8.75
C ARG A 8 -10.94 12.21 8.25
N LEU A 9 -10.98 10.90 8.50
CA LEU A 9 -12.14 10.07 8.19
C LEU A 9 -13.41 10.62 8.84
N ILE A 10 -13.36 10.94 10.14
CA ILE A 10 -14.49 11.53 10.88
C ILE A 10 -14.89 12.88 10.29
N HIS A 11 -13.92 13.73 9.95
CA HIS A 11 -14.17 15.03 9.31
C HIS A 11 -14.84 14.89 7.93
N ASN A 12 -14.42 13.91 7.13
CA ASN A 12 -15.05 13.67 5.83
C ASN A 12 -16.45 13.09 5.96
N LEU A 13 -16.67 12.24 6.98
CA LEU A 13 -18.00 11.71 7.28
C LEU A 13 -18.94 12.83 7.71
N SER A 14 -18.48 13.75 8.56
CA SER A 14 -19.29 14.87 9.03
C SER A 14 -19.58 15.90 7.92
N SER A 15 -18.64 16.09 6.98
CA SER A 15 -18.83 17.00 5.84
C SER A 15 -19.72 16.45 4.73
N THR A 16 -19.96 15.13 4.70
CA THR A 16 -20.85 14.49 3.71
C THR A 16 -22.35 14.76 3.99
N GLY A 17 -22.69 15.25 5.19
CA GLY A 17 -24.06 15.66 5.54
C GLY A 17 -25.07 14.50 5.45
N SER A 18 -26.23 14.73 4.82
CA SER A 18 -27.30 13.72 4.63
C SER A 18 -27.19 12.92 3.32
N LYS A 19 -26.07 13.03 2.58
CA LYS A 19 -25.86 12.25 1.35
C LYS A 19 -25.33 10.85 1.69
N ALA A 20 -25.70 9.87 0.87
CA ALA A 20 -25.15 8.52 0.98
C ALA A 20 -23.62 8.58 0.85
N ALA A 21 -22.92 8.30 1.96
CA ALA A 21 -21.47 8.22 2.02
C ALA A 21 -21.03 6.79 1.74
N ASN A 22 -20.04 6.60 0.85
CA ASN A 22 -19.42 5.28 0.67
C ASN A 22 -18.39 5.05 1.77
N LEU A 23 -18.87 4.55 2.92
CA LEU A 23 -18.05 4.31 4.10
C LEU A 23 -16.88 3.35 3.80
N GLY A 24 -17.09 2.36 2.93
CA GLY A 24 -16.05 1.41 2.51
C GLY A 24 -14.90 2.11 1.79
N GLN A 25 -15.19 2.99 0.83
CA GLN A 25 -14.17 3.78 0.14
C GLN A 25 -13.41 4.71 1.09
N MET A 26 -14.10 5.38 2.00
CA MET A 26 -13.47 6.31 2.95
C MET A 26 -12.58 5.58 3.96
N LEU A 27 -13.04 4.43 4.48
CA LEU A 27 -12.26 3.57 5.37
C LEU A 27 -11.02 3.00 4.67
N ASN A 28 -11.15 2.68 3.39
CA ASN A 28 -10.05 2.21 2.56
C ASN A 28 -8.97 3.27 2.33
N VAL A 29 -9.38 4.51 2.02
CA VAL A 29 -8.46 5.65 1.93
C VAL A 29 -7.73 5.87 3.26
N CYS A 30 -8.46 5.87 4.38
CA CYS A 30 -7.90 6.03 5.72
C CYS A 30 -6.86 4.94 6.04
N THR A 31 -7.22 3.67 5.82
CA THR A 31 -6.37 2.51 6.11
C THR A 31 -5.13 2.50 5.22
N THR A 32 -5.29 2.76 3.92
CA THR A 32 -4.16 2.79 2.97
C THR A 32 -3.18 3.91 3.31
N ASN A 33 -3.67 5.10 3.67
CA ASN A 33 -2.82 6.20 4.08
C ASN A 33 -2.10 5.94 5.41
N ALA A 34 -2.80 5.38 6.39
CA ALA A 34 -2.19 4.99 7.66
C ALA A 34 -1.05 3.99 7.44
N LEU A 35 -1.31 2.96 6.62
CA LEU A 35 -0.35 1.93 6.30
C LEU A 35 0.86 2.46 5.53
N ALA A 36 0.65 3.31 4.52
CA ALA A 36 1.74 3.93 3.78
C ALA A 36 2.63 4.81 4.67
N ARG A 37 2.03 5.56 5.61
CA ARG A 37 2.80 6.35 6.58
C ARG A 37 3.63 5.48 7.51
N VAL A 38 3.10 4.34 7.94
CA VAL A 38 3.83 3.39 8.79
C VAL A 38 4.94 2.70 8.01
N MET A 39 4.70 2.33 6.74
CA MET A 39 5.65 1.56 5.95
C MET A 39 6.81 2.41 5.40
N ILE A 40 6.50 3.58 4.83
CA ILE A 40 7.45 4.40 4.06
C ILE A 40 7.43 5.88 4.46
N GLY A 41 6.78 6.23 5.58
CA GLY A 41 6.72 7.62 6.08
C GLY A 41 5.83 8.58 5.29
N ARG A 42 5.22 8.13 4.18
CA ARG A 42 4.49 9.00 3.22
C ARG A 42 2.99 8.71 3.15
N ARG A 43 2.20 9.71 2.73
CA ARG A 43 0.76 9.56 2.43
C ARG A 43 0.55 9.31 0.94
N VAL A 44 -0.56 8.66 0.61
CA VAL A 44 -0.89 8.20 -0.75
C VAL A 44 -2.06 8.97 -1.34
N PHE A 45 -3.07 9.23 -0.52
CA PHE A 45 -4.24 10.01 -0.86
C PHE A 45 -4.14 11.34 -0.12
N ASN A 46 -3.77 12.41 -0.82
CA ASN A 46 -3.94 13.75 -0.31
C ASN A 46 -5.33 14.24 -0.65
N GLU A 47 -6.19 14.33 0.36
CA GLU A 47 -7.43 15.09 0.25
C GLU A 47 -7.07 16.57 0.28
N GLY A 48 -7.26 17.21 -0.87
CA GLY A 48 -6.92 18.60 -1.09
C GLY A 48 -7.68 19.52 -0.13
N ASN A 49 -6.93 20.17 0.75
CA ASN A 49 -7.19 21.56 1.11
C ASN A 49 -5.85 22.21 1.49
N GLY A 50 -5.13 22.70 0.48
CA GLY A 50 -3.89 23.46 0.67
C GLY A 50 -2.80 23.15 -0.35
N GLY A 51 -2.97 23.66 -1.58
CA GLY A 51 -1.92 24.20 -2.46
C GLY A 51 -0.57 23.47 -2.66
N CYS A 52 -0.43 22.19 -2.29
CA CYS A 52 0.79 21.43 -2.51
C CYS A 52 0.60 20.56 -3.75
N GLU A 53 1.56 20.65 -4.69
CA GLU A 53 1.66 19.79 -5.87
C GLU A 53 1.18 18.36 -5.59
N CYS A 54 0.38 17.79 -6.50
CA CYS A 54 0.11 16.37 -6.50
C CYS A 54 1.46 15.65 -6.54
N ASP A 55 1.90 15.04 -5.42
CA ASP A 55 3.13 14.25 -5.38
C ASP A 55 2.96 13.12 -6.41
N PRO A 56 3.72 13.13 -7.54
CA PRO A 56 3.53 12.15 -8.60
C PRO A 56 3.72 10.72 -8.10
N ARG A 57 4.50 10.52 -7.03
CA ARG A 57 4.72 9.22 -6.40
C ARG A 57 3.52 8.75 -5.60
N ALA A 58 2.81 9.67 -4.94
CA ALA A 58 1.58 9.35 -4.23
C ALA A 58 0.49 8.89 -5.20
N ASP A 59 0.38 9.57 -6.34
CA ASP A 59 -0.55 9.18 -7.42
C ASP A 59 -0.17 7.84 -8.08
N GLU A 60 1.11 7.58 -8.30
CA GLU A 60 1.58 6.29 -8.81
C GLU A 60 1.28 5.16 -7.82
N PHE A 61 1.57 5.34 -6.54
CA PHE A 61 1.29 4.35 -5.51
C PHE A 61 -0.21 4.09 -5.36
N LYS A 62 -1.02 5.16 -5.37
CA LYS A 62 -2.49 5.06 -5.39
C LYS A 62 -2.97 4.21 -6.57
N SER A 63 -2.46 4.47 -7.78
CA SER A 63 -2.79 3.68 -8.97
C SER A 63 -2.48 2.20 -8.78
N MET A 64 -1.32 1.87 -8.21
CA MET A 64 -0.93 0.48 -7.95
C MET A 64 -1.80 -0.20 -6.90
N VAL A 65 -2.15 0.49 -5.81
CA VAL A 65 -3.03 -0.05 -4.77
C VAL A 65 -4.44 -0.31 -5.31
N VAL A 66 -4.99 0.60 -6.11
CA VAL A 66 -6.30 0.40 -6.75
C VAL A 66 -6.26 -0.78 -7.71
N GLU A 67 -5.20 -0.91 -8.51
CA GLU A 67 -5.02 -2.06 -9.40
C GLU A 67 -4.90 -3.38 -8.61
N LEU A 68 -4.20 -3.36 -7.47
CA LEU A 68 -4.09 -4.51 -6.56
C LEU A 68 -5.46 -4.93 -6.02
N MET A 69 -6.30 -3.98 -5.59
CA MET A 69 -7.65 -4.27 -5.09
C MET A 69 -8.54 -4.89 -6.15
N VAL A 70 -8.51 -4.36 -7.37
CA VAL A 70 -9.30 -4.90 -8.48
C VAL A 70 -8.87 -6.33 -8.79
N LEU A 71 -7.57 -6.59 -8.86
CA LEU A 71 -7.05 -7.94 -9.11
C LEU A 71 -7.40 -8.88 -7.95
N ALA A 72 -7.26 -8.45 -6.70
CA ALA A 72 -7.62 -9.22 -5.51
C ALA A 72 -9.12 -9.59 -5.46
N GLY A 73 -10.01 -8.66 -5.83
CA GLY A 73 -11.45 -8.92 -5.90
C GLY A 73 -11.81 -9.94 -6.98
N VAL A 74 -11.13 -9.90 -8.14
CA VAL A 74 -11.30 -10.92 -9.20
C VAL A 74 -10.83 -12.30 -8.72
N PHE A 75 -9.70 -12.36 -8.00
CA PHE A 75 -9.22 -13.62 -7.41
C PHE A 75 -10.21 -14.20 -6.40
N ASN A 76 -10.80 -13.37 -5.53
CA ASN A 76 -11.83 -13.81 -4.57
C ASN A 76 -13.01 -14.47 -5.32
N ILE A 77 -13.53 -13.85 -6.38
CA ILE A 77 -14.63 -14.43 -7.17
C ILE A 77 -14.20 -15.74 -7.89
N GLY A 78 -12.95 -15.82 -8.36
CA GLY A 78 -12.40 -16.99 -9.04
C GLY A 78 -12.36 -18.25 -8.17
N ASP A 79 -12.08 -18.10 -6.87
CA ASP A 79 -12.08 -19.23 -5.92
C ASP A 79 -13.52 -19.71 -5.56
N PHE A 80 -14.54 -18.85 -5.72
CA PHE A 80 -15.95 -19.22 -5.49
C PHE A 80 -16.67 -19.77 -6.72
N VAL A 81 -16.16 -19.57 -7.93
CA VAL A 81 -16.78 -20.03 -9.19
C VAL A 81 -15.80 -20.87 -10.02
N PRO A 82 -15.71 -22.19 -9.77
CA PRO A 82 -14.78 -23.11 -10.47
C PRO A 82 -14.93 -23.06 -12.00
N SER A 83 -16.12 -22.73 -12.50
CA SER A 83 -16.44 -22.68 -13.94
C SER A 83 -15.78 -21.52 -14.71
N LEU A 84 -15.15 -20.57 -14.02
CA LEU A 84 -14.44 -19.41 -14.62
C LEU A 84 -12.90 -19.58 -14.63
N GLU A 85 -12.37 -20.70 -14.13
CA GLU A 85 -10.92 -20.96 -14.00
C GLU A 85 -10.13 -20.71 -15.30
N TRP A 86 -10.64 -21.10 -16.45
CA TRP A 86 -9.86 -21.03 -17.70
C TRP A 86 -9.87 -19.66 -18.41
N LEU A 87 -10.83 -18.79 -18.08
CA LEU A 87 -11.13 -17.59 -18.85
C LEU A 87 -10.35 -16.34 -18.41
N ASP A 88 -9.69 -16.35 -17.23
CA ASP A 88 -8.96 -15.18 -16.72
C ASP A 88 -7.59 -15.45 -16.05
N ILE A 89 -7.16 -16.71 -15.88
CA ILE A 89 -5.84 -17.01 -15.24
C ILE A 89 -4.68 -16.36 -16.00
N GLN A 90 -4.68 -16.35 -17.33
CA GLN A 90 -3.58 -15.79 -18.11
C GLN A 90 -3.58 -14.25 -18.14
N GLY A 91 -4.76 -13.63 -18.11
CA GLY A 91 -4.94 -12.17 -18.10
C GLY A 91 -4.61 -11.56 -16.75
N VAL A 92 -5.16 -12.13 -15.67
CA VAL A 92 -4.91 -11.69 -14.29
C VAL A 92 -3.46 -11.96 -13.89
N GLN A 93 -2.88 -13.12 -14.20
CA GLN A 93 -1.48 -13.39 -13.90
C GLN A 93 -0.55 -12.40 -14.64
N GLY A 94 -0.86 -12.06 -15.89
CA GLY A 94 -0.12 -11.05 -16.65
C GLY A 94 -0.19 -9.65 -16.02
N LYS A 95 -1.40 -9.21 -15.64
CA LYS A 95 -1.62 -7.93 -14.93
C LYS A 95 -0.92 -7.91 -13.57
N MET A 96 -1.01 -8.99 -12.80
CA MET A 96 -0.34 -9.13 -11.51
C MET A 96 1.18 -9.07 -11.65
N LYS A 97 1.77 -9.73 -12.66
CA LYS A 97 3.21 -9.61 -12.96
C LYS A 97 3.61 -8.18 -13.33
N LYS A 98 2.79 -7.48 -14.12
CA LYS A 98 3.04 -6.08 -14.47
C LYS A 98 2.94 -5.16 -13.25
N LEU A 99 1.94 -5.37 -12.41
CA LEU A 99 1.76 -4.64 -11.16
C LEU A 99 2.91 -4.88 -10.19
N HIS A 100 3.36 -6.13 -10.03
CA HIS A 100 4.51 -6.47 -9.19
C HIS A 100 5.78 -5.75 -9.65
N LYS A 101 6.04 -5.68 -10.96
CA LYS A 101 7.18 -4.91 -11.50
C LYS A 101 7.11 -3.41 -11.18
N ARG A 102 5.91 -2.83 -11.21
CA ARG A 102 5.71 -1.42 -10.84
C ARG A 102 5.98 -1.21 -9.35
N PHE A 103 5.46 -2.09 -8.48
CA PHE A 103 5.75 -2.05 -7.05
C PHE A 103 7.24 -2.23 -6.77
N ASP A 104 7.91 -3.16 -7.44
CA ASP A 104 9.35 -3.39 -7.26
C ASP A 104 10.18 -2.14 -7.64
N ALA A 105 9.87 -1.52 -8.78
CA ALA A 105 10.52 -0.28 -9.21
C ALA A 105 10.25 0.88 -8.23
N PHE A 106 9.00 1.03 -7.79
CA PHE A 106 8.61 2.05 -6.82
C PHE A 106 9.33 1.88 -5.49
N LEU A 107 9.31 0.66 -4.92
CA LEU A 107 9.98 0.37 -3.65
C LEU A 107 11.50 0.52 -3.75
N THR A 108 12.09 0.18 -4.90
CA THR A 108 13.52 0.42 -5.15
C THR A 108 13.84 1.90 -5.12
N SER A 109 13.05 2.75 -5.80
CA SER A 109 13.22 4.21 -5.74
C SER A 109 13.07 4.75 -4.32
N ILE A 110 12.11 4.25 -3.54
CA ILE A 110 11.92 4.67 -2.15
C ILE A 110 13.12 4.26 -1.28
N ILE A 111 13.64 3.03 -1.44
CA ILE A 111 14.85 2.56 -0.74
C ILE A 111 16.05 3.46 -1.06
N GLU A 112 16.26 3.79 -2.34
CA GLU A 112 17.36 4.66 -2.78
C GLU A 112 17.28 6.05 -2.13
N ASP A 113 16.09 6.67 -2.14
CA ASP A 113 15.90 7.97 -1.49
C ASP A 113 16.16 7.91 0.02
N HIS A 114 15.75 6.82 0.66
CA HIS A 114 15.95 6.61 2.10
C HIS A 114 17.43 6.45 2.45
N MET A 115 18.20 5.81 1.59
CA MET A 115 19.66 5.68 1.74
C MET A 115 20.39 7.01 1.56
N ILE A 116 19.88 7.91 0.71
CA ILE A 116 20.44 9.25 0.51
C ILE A 116 20.10 10.17 1.70
N SER A 117 18.91 10.01 2.30
CA SER A 117 18.39 10.84 3.39
C SER A 117 18.88 10.43 4.80
N LYS A 118 20.07 9.79 4.92
CA LYS A 118 20.65 9.22 6.15
C LYS A 118 20.73 10.14 7.40
N SER A 119 20.33 11.42 7.33
CA SER A 119 20.35 12.36 8.46
C SER A 119 19.04 12.50 9.23
N GLU A 120 17.90 12.01 8.72
CA GLU A 120 16.61 12.13 9.42
C GLU A 120 16.26 10.78 10.07
N LYS A 121 16.12 10.75 11.40
CA LYS A 121 15.54 9.61 12.14
C LYS A 121 14.10 9.37 11.67
N HIS A 122 13.92 8.65 10.58
CA HIS A 122 12.63 8.19 10.14
C HIS A 122 12.19 7.03 11.04
N ASN A 123 11.03 7.21 11.69
CA ASN A 123 10.39 6.19 12.53
C ASN A 123 9.38 5.38 11.71
N ASP A 124 9.81 4.84 10.57
CA ASP A 124 8.99 3.96 9.72
C ASP A 124 9.60 2.56 9.59
N LEU A 125 8.77 1.64 9.10
CA LEU A 125 9.12 0.23 8.92
C LEU A 125 10.35 0.10 8.02
N LEU A 126 10.38 0.80 6.88
CA LEU A 126 11.49 0.75 5.93
C LEU A 126 12.82 1.16 6.57
N SER A 127 12.85 2.23 7.35
CA SER A 127 14.03 2.68 8.11
C SER A 127 14.55 1.60 9.03
N THR A 128 13.62 0.91 9.70
CA THR A 128 13.94 -0.17 10.63
C THR A 128 14.52 -1.37 9.87
N LEU A 129 13.91 -1.77 8.74
CA LEU A 129 14.41 -2.86 7.90
C LEU A 129 15.78 -2.54 7.30
N LEU A 130 16.00 -1.32 6.82
CA LEU A 130 17.31 -0.89 6.31
C LEU A 130 18.38 -0.91 7.42
N SER A 131 18.02 -0.49 8.63
CA SER A 131 18.91 -0.58 9.81
C SER A 131 19.22 -2.04 10.19
N LEU A 132 18.26 -2.95 9.99
CA LEU A 132 18.46 -4.39 10.20
C LEU A 132 19.31 -5.02 9.11
N LYS A 133 19.20 -4.57 7.85
CA LYS A 133 20.07 -4.99 6.73
C LYS A 133 21.55 -4.69 6.97
N GLU A 134 21.86 -3.61 7.69
CA GLU A 134 23.23 -3.29 8.07
C GLU A 134 23.80 -4.25 9.15
N LYS A 135 22.93 -4.96 9.89
CA LYS A 135 23.32 -5.97 10.88
C LYS A 135 23.46 -7.36 10.24
N VAL A 136 24.40 -8.13 10.76
CA VAL A 136 24.56 -9.56 10.42
C VAL A 136 23.75 -10.35 11.45
N ASP A 137 22.90 -11.27 11.00
CA ASP A 137 22.16 -12.14 11.90
C ASP A 137 23.07 -13.22 12.53
N GLU A 138 22.59 -13.93 13.55
CA GLU A 138 23.38 -14.95 14.28
C GLU A 138 23.91 -16.07 13.36
N ASP A 139 23.19 -16.36 12.27
CA ASP A 139 23.56 -17.36 11.26
C ASP A 139 24.51 -16.82 10.16
N GLY A 140 24.93 -15.56 10.26
CA GLY A 140 25.81 -14.93 9.27
C GLY A 140 25.11 -14.39 8.02
N ASP A 141 23.79 -14.51 7.95
CA ASP A 141 22.98 -14.00 6.84
C ASP A 141 22.63 -12.52 7.02
N LYS A 142 22.34 -11.84 5.91
CA LYS A 142 21.94 -10.43 5.90
C LYS A 142 20.65 -10.25 5.14
N LEU A 143 19.76 -9.47 5.74
CA LEU A 143 18.55 -9.01 5.08
C LEU A 143 18.90 -8.30 3.77
N ASN A 144 18.36 -8.76 2.65
CA ASN A 144 18.60 -8.19 1.33
C ASN A 144 17.41 -7.33 0.85
N ASP A 145 17.62 -6.53 -0.20
CA ASP A 145 16.58 -5.61 -0.69
C ASP A 145 15.34 -6.35 -1.23
N THR A 146 15.51 -7.59 -1.70
CA THR A 146 14.38 -8.40 -2.16
C THR A 146 13.48 -8.79 -0.99
N GLU A 147 14.06 -9.15 0.15
CA GLU A 147 13.31 -9.49 1.37
C GLU A 147 12.62 -8.28 1.96
N ILE A 148 13.29 -7.13 1.99
CA ILE A 148 12.68 -5.85 2.42
C ILE A 148 11.47 -5.53 1.54
N LYS A 149 11.65 -5.56 0.21
CA LYS A 149 10.57 -5.29 -0.74
C LYS A 149 9.42 -6.28 -0.60
N ALA A 150 9.73 -7.56 -0.40
CA ALA A 150 8.73 -8.61 -0.18
C ALA A 150 7.93 -8.36 1.12
N LEU A 151 8.58 -8.03 2.23
CA LEU A 151 7.91 -7.72 3.50
C LEU A 151 6.97 -6.52 3.36
N LEU A 152 7.42 -5.44 2.73
CA LEU A 152 6.59 -4.26 2.47
C LEU A 152 5.37 -4.59 1.59
N LEU A 153 5.58 -5.40 0.54
CA LEU A 153 4.48 -5.83 -0.33
C LEU A 153 3.48 -6.73 0.40
N VAL A 154 3.96 -7.65 1.25
CA VAL A 154 3.11 -8.53 2.06
C VAL A 154 2.27 -7.74 3.05
N CYS A 155 2.86 -6.76 3.75
CA CYS A 155 2.11 -5.87 4.63
C CYS A 155 1.02 -5.11 3.87
N LEU A 156 1.34 -4.60 2.67
CA LEU A 156 0.38 -3.90 1.81
C LEU A 156 -0.77 -4.84 1.38
N SER A 157 -0.47 -6.00 0.80
CA SER A 157 -1.48 -6.90 0.28
C SER A 157 -2.38 -7.49 1.37
N THR A 158 -1.82 -7.83 2.52
CA THR A 158 -2.57 -8.46 3.63
C THR A 158 -3.65 -7.52 4.19
N VAL A 159 -3.30 -6.25 4.39
CA VAL A 159 -4.26 -5.25 4.90
C VAL A 159 -5.38 -4.99 3.89
N GLN A 160 -5.04 -4.92 2.59
CA GLN A 160 -6.04 -4.67 1.55
C GLN A 160 -6.99 -5.85 1.34
N LEU A 161 -6.48 -7.08 1.35
CA LEU A 161 -7.31 -8.29 1.26
C LEU A 161 -8.29 -8.39 2.42
N ASN A 162 -7.83 -8.17 3.66
CA ASN A 162 -8.71 -8.17 4.83
C ASN A 162 -9.78 -7.09 4.74
N LEU A 163 -9.46 -5.91 4.21
CA LEU A 163 -10.42 -4.84 4.05
C LEU A 163 -11.47 -5.14 2.98
N THR A 164 -11.08 -5.77 1.86
CA THR A 164 -12.02 -6.23 0.83
C THR A 164 -13.00 -7.25 1.40
N ILE A 165 -12.53 -8.23 2.18
CA ILE A 165 -13.38 -9.27 2.80
C ILE A 165 -14.37 -8.68 3.82
N ILE A 166 -14.04 -7.57 4.48
CA ILE A 166 -14.92 -6.94 5.48
C ILE A 166 -16.01 -6.07 4.84
N ILE A 167 -15.78 -5.56 3.62
CA ILE A 167 -16.68 -4.60 2.94
C ILE A 167 -17.68 -5.31 2.01
N ASP A 168 -17.36 -6.50 1.51
CA ASP A 168 -18.25 -7.38 0.73
C ASP A 168 -19.02 -8.39 1.61
#